data_AF-D2W3Q4-F1
#
_entry.id   AF-D2W3Q4-F1
#
_cell.length_a   1.000
_cell.length_b   1.000
_cell.length_c   1.000
_cell.angle_alpha   90.00
_cell.angle_beta   90.00
_cell.angle_gamma   90.00
#
_symmetry.space_group_name_H-M   'P 1'
#
loop_
_entity.id
_entity.type
_entity.pdbx_description
1 polymer ?
#
loop_
_entity_poly.entity_id
_entity_poly.type
_entity_poly.pdbx_seq_one_letter_code
_entity_poly.pdbx_strand_id
1 'polypeptide(L)'
;MNLDLIIPLNKNNRESLFFISNGDNNLAVPGATDLTASPIHVPTFVYDTAVSTKSVTAIVYMVPNQPMSYNSDPTHATRVEDAIIGYGWNRFLQNTTKANLLYVTQLPQVKGNKMAMDTVVSFVKKQTNHVIENFTVSGASKRH
;
A
#
# COMPACT_ATOMS: atom_id res chain seq x y z
N MET A 1 -8.48 0.12 -2.59
CA MET A 1 -7.28 -0.52 -2.02
C MET A 1 -7.32 -1.97 -2.46
N ASN A 2 -6.34 -2.39 -3.24
CA ASN A 2 -6.18 -3.78 -3.66
C ASN A 2 -5.00 -4.39 -2.89
N LEU A 3 -5.10 -5.67 -2.54
CA LEU A 3 -4.09 -6.41 -1.77
C LEU A 3 -3.92 -7.78 -2.42
N ASP A 4 -2.71 -8.05 -2.92
CA ASP A 4 -2.35 -9.38 -3.43
C ASP A 4 -1.42 -10.09 -2.45
N LEU A 5 -1.54 -11.41 -2.38
CA LEU A 5 -0.83 -12.24 -1.43
C LEU A 5 -0.28 -13.49 -2.13
N ILE A 6 1.01 -13.76 -1.94
CA ILE A 6 1.68 -14.97 -2.40
C ILE A 6 2.11 -15.77 -1.17
N ILE A 7 1.76 -17.06 -1.14
CA ILE A 7 2.02 -17.95 0.00
C ILE A 7 2.87 -19.16 -0.45
N PRO A 8 4.19 -18.99 -0.63
CA PRO A 8 5.12 -20.10 -0.73
C PRO A 8 5.44 -20.56 0.70
N LEU A 9 4.86 -21.68 1.12
CA LEU A 9 4.89 -22.10 2.52
C LEU A 9 6.21 -22.79 2.91
N ASN A 10 7.01 -22.11 3.75
CA ASN A 10 7.92 -22.74 4.71
C ASN A 10 7.41 -22.48 6.13
N LYS A 11 6.84 -23.50 6.79
CA LYS A 11 6.21 -23.33 8.11
C LYS A 11 7.17 -22.89 9.23
N ASN A 12 8.48 -23.02 9.02
CA ASN A 12 9.50 -22.60 9.98
C ASN A 12 9.81 -21.10 9.88
N ASN A 13 9.44 -20.44 8.79
CA ASN A 13 9.70 -19.01 8.59
C ASN A 13 8.49 -18.19 9.03
N ARG A 14 8.65 -17.27 9.99
CA ARG A 14 7.58 -16.42 10.51
C ARG A 14 7.68 -14.96 10.03
N GLU A 15 8.62 -14.67 9.15
CA GLU A 15 8.82 -13.36 8.54
C GLU A 15 8.02 -13.25 7.24
N SER A 16 7.43 -12.07 7.02
CA SER A 16 6.69 -11.77 5.80
C SER A 16 7.21 -10.48 5.16
N LEU A 17 7.27 -10.45 3.83
CA LEU A 17 7.53 -9.22 3.09
C LEU A 17 6.21 -8.49 2.82
N PHE A 18 6.12 -7.23 3.20
CA PHE A 18 4.99 -6.34 2.88
C PHE A 18 5.47 -5.22 1.97
N PHE A 19 5.04 -5.24 0.70
CA PHE A 19 5.41 -4.25 -0.29
C PHE A 19 4.30 -3.22 -0.51
N ILE A 20 4.62 -1.94 -0.44
CA ILE A 20 3.69 -0.84 -0.69
C ILE A 20 3.97 -0.28 -2.09
N SER A 21 3.03 -0.48 -3.02
CA SER A 21 3.20 -0.06 -4.41
C SER A 21 2.77 1.39 -4.65
N ASN A 22 2.93 1.85 -5.89
CA ASN A 22 2.54 3.20 -6.29
C ASN A 22 1.03 3.43 -6.15
N GLY A 23 0.69 4.70 -5.95
CA GLY A 23 -0.67 5.16 -5.69
C GLY A 23 -1.38 5.75 -6.89
N ASP A 24 -0.75 5.77 -8.06
CA ASP A 24 -1.31 6.39 -9.25
C ASP A 24 -2.40 5.51 -9.87
N ASN A 25 -3.60 6.07 -9.97
CA ASN A 25 -4.77 5.45 -10.61
C ASN A 25 -4.92 5.82 -12.09
N ASN A 26 -4.12 6.76 -12.60
CA ASN A 26 -4.11 7.10 -14.03
C ASN A 26 -3.29 6.09 -14.83
N LEU A 27 -2.37 5.40 -14.16
CA LEU A 27 -1.77 4.20 -14.71
C LEU A 27 -2.75 3.06 -14.45
N ALA A 28 -3.05 2.32 -15.51
CA ALA A 28 -3.55 0.96 -15.40
C ALA A 28 -2.81 0.29 -14.23
N VAL A 29 -3.54 -0.40 -13.35
CA VAL A 29 -2.94 -1.40 -12.45
C VAL A 29 -1.91 -2.14 -13.31
N PRO A 30 -0.62 -2.26 -12.94
CA PRO A 30 0.34 -2.91 -13.82
C PRO A 30 -0.26 -4.23 -14.35
N GLY A 31 -0.49 -4.33 -15.66
CA GLY A 31 -1.25 -5.44 -16.30
C GLY A 31 -2.71 -5.17 -16.75
N ALA A 32 -3.35 -4.04 -16.46
CA ALA A 32 -4.77 -3.81 -16.80
C ALA A 32 -5.05 -3.61 -18.30
N THR A 33 -4.00 -3.47 -19.13
CA THR A 33 -4.11 -3.40 -20.59
C THR A 33 -3.94 -4.75 -21.29
N ASP A 34 -3.64 -5.82 -20.54
CA ASP A 34 -3.45 -7.15 -21.09
C ASP A 34 -4.64 -8.05 -20.72
N LEU A 35 -5.57 -8.22 -21.66
CA LEU A 35 -6.74 -9.10 -21.53
C LEU A 35 -6.37 -10.59 -21.38
N THR A 36 -5.09 -10.94 -21.54
CA THR A 36 -4.55 -12.30 -21.36
C THR A 36 -3.73 -12.45 -20.08
N ALA A 37 -3.44 -11.36 -19.37
CA ALA A 37 -2.79 -11.41 -18.08
C ALA A 37 -3.75 -12.02 -17.04
N SER A 38 -3.21 -12.86 -16.16
CA SER A 38 -3.97 -13.33 -14.99
C SER A 38 -4.55 -12.13 -14.24
N PRO A 39 -5.79 -12.21 -13.70
CA PRO A 39 -6.45 -11.11 -12.98
C PRO A 39 -5.70 -10.63 -11.73
N ILE A 40 -4.57 -11.26 -11.42
CA ILE A 40 -3.63 -10.97 -10.34
C ILE A 40 -2.26 -10.76 -11.01
N HIS A 41 -1.92 -9.51 -11.32
CA HIS A 41 -0.56 -9.16 -11.77
C HIS A 41 0.26 -8.79 -10.54
N VAL A 42 1.01 -9.75 -10.03
CA VAL A 42 2.01 -9.49 -9.00
C VAL A 42 3.34 -9.16 -9.70
N PRO A 43 3.99 -8.03 -9.41
CA PRO A 43 5.27 -7.69 -10.02
C PRO A 43 6.27 -8.84 -9.85
N THR A 44 7.02 -9.17 -10.91
CA THR A 44 7.94 -10.32 -10.94
C THR A 44 8.87 -10.36 -9.73
N PHE A 45 9.40 -9.22 -9.29
CA PHE A 45 10.27 -9.17 -8.12
C PHE A 45 9.58 -9.62 -6.82
N VAL A 46 8.28 -9.34 -6.65
CA VAL A 46 7.50 -9.75 -5.47
C VAL A 46 7.29 -11.26 -5.50
N TYR A 47 6.97 -11.80 -6.67
CA TYR A 47 6.86 -13.24 -6.89
C TYR A 47 8.17 -13.98 -6.65
N ASP A 48 9.25 -13.52 -7.27
CA ASP A 48 10.58 -14.13 -7.14
C ASP A 48 11.09 -14.06 -5.71
N THR A 49 10.84 -12.95 -5.00
CA THR A 49 11.20 -12.82 -3.59
C THR A 49 10.41 -13.80 -2.73
N ALA A 50 9.10 -13.94 -2.96
CA ALA A 50 8.28 -14.90 -2.24
C ALA A 50 8.81 -16.33 -2.44
N VAL A 51 9.00 -16.75 -3.70
CA VAL A 51 9.42 -18.11 -4.05
C VAL A 51 10.83 -18.43 -3.55
N SER A 52 11.77 -17.50 -3.74
CA SER A 52 13.17 -17.68 -3.34
C SER A 52 13.34 -17.76 -1.82
N THR A 53 12.64 -16.89 -1.07
CA THR A 53 12.72 -16.86 0.40
C THR A 53 11.81 -17.87 1.07
N LYS A 54 10.84 -18.43 0.33
CA LYS A 54 9.75 -19.26 0.87
C LYS A 54 9.00 -18.57 2.02
N SER A 55 8.82 -17.26 1.88
CA SER A 55 8.16 -16.38 2.85
C SER A 55 6.84 -15.90 2.28
N VAL A 56 5.86 -15.72 3.16
CA VAL A 56 4.61 -15.06 2.77
C VAL A 56 4.93 -13.64 2.32
N THR A 57 4.50 -13.26 1.13
CA THR A 57 4.73 -11.93 0.57
C THR A 57 3.42 -11.29 0.17
N ALA A 58 3.17 -10.09 0.66
CA ALA A 58 1.98 -9.31 0.39
C ALA A 58 2.34 -8.00 -0.31
N ILE A 59 1.50 -7.54 -1.23
CA ILE A 59 1.62 -6.24 -1.89
C ILE A 59 0.31 -5.48 -1.78
N VAL A 60 0.38 -4.26 -1.24
CA VAL A 60 -0.76 -3.34 -1.16
C VAL A 60 -0.63 -2.25 -2.22
N TYR A 61 -1.72 -1.99 -2.94
CA TYR A 61 -1.83 -0.96 -3.96
C TYR A 61 -2.69 0.21 -3.51
N MET A 62 -2.45 1.37 -4.12
CA MET A 62 -3.30 2.57 -3.98
C MET A 62 -3.32 3.14 -2.55
N VAL A 63 -2.14 3.21 -1.90
CA VAL A 63 -1.98 3.77 -0.55
C VAL A 63 -0.89 4.86 -0.53
N PRO A 64 -1.27 6.15 -0.55
CA PRO A 64 -2.61 6.69 -0.74
C PRO A 64 -3.09 6.55 -2.19
N ASN A 65 -4.41 6.61 -2.35
CA ASN A 65 -5.11 6.66 -3.63
C ASN A 65 -4.88 8.03 -4.28
N GLN A 66 -4.13 8.09 -5.38
CA GLN A 66 -3.74 9.31 -6.08
C GLN A 66 -4.14 9.20 -7.57
N PRO A 67 -4.39 10.31 -8.27
CA PRO A 67 -4.40 11.69 -7.78
C PRO A 67 -5.59 12.03 -6.86
N MET A 68 -5.49 13.12 -6.10
CA MET A 68 -6.60 13.64 -5.29
C MET A 68 -6.76 15.16 -5.43
N SER A 69 -8.01 15.61 -5.37
CA SER A 69 -8.38 17.03 -5.29
C SER A 69 -9.08 17.30 -3.96
N TYR A 70 -8.93 18.51 -3.43
CA TYR A 70 -9.62 18.94 -2.22
C TYR A 70 -10.76 19.87 -2.62
N ASN A 71 -12.00 19.57 -2.22
CA ASN A 71 -13.14 20.45 -2.47
C ASN A 71 -12.98 21.83 -1.82
N SER A 72 -12.18 21.90 -0.76
CA SER A 72 -11.88 23.13 -0.02
C SER A 72 -10.71 23.92 -0.61
N ASP A 73 -10.12 23.47 -1.71
CA ASP A 73 -9.12 24.21 -2.46
C ASP A 73 -9.80 24.95 -3.64
N PRO A 74 -9.80 26.29 -3.65
CA PRO A 74 -10.44 27.09 -4.70
C PRO A 74 -9.80 26.91 -6.08
N THR A 75 -8.59 26.35 -6.16
CA THR A 75 -7.93 26.04 -7.44
C THR A 75 -8.36 24.69 -8.02
N HIS A 76 -9.07 23.85 -7.24
CA HIS A 76 -9.43 22.47 -7.58
C HIS A 76 -8.27 21.65 -8.16
N ALA A 77 -7.03 21.99 -7.80
CA ALA A 77 -5.86 21.40 -8.42
C ALA A 77 -5.74 19.91 -8.04
N THR A 78 -5.65 19.07 -9.08
CA THR A 78 -5.30 17.66 -8.97
C THR A 78 -3.86 17.56 -8.49
N ARG A 79 -3.65 17.01 -7.29
CA ARG A 79 -2.32 16.84 -6.71
C ARG A 79 -1.91 15.37 -6.70
N VAL A 80 -0.61 15.14 -6.80
CA VAL A 80 0.07 13.83 -6.76
C VAL A 80 1.28 13.93 -5.83
N GLU A 81 1.62 12.82 -5.17
CA GLU A 81 2.84 12.65 -4.36
C GLU A 81 3.13 13.80 -3.38
N ASP A 82 4.26 14.50 -3.57
CA ASP A 82 4.76 15.55 -2.69
C ASP A 82 3.85 16.79 -2.66
N ALA A 83 3.11 17.06 -3.74
CA ALA A 83 2.22 18.22 -3.80
C ALA A 83 1.05 18.07 -2.82
N ILE A 84 0.57 16.83 -2.61
CA ILE A 84 -0.46 16.50 -1.62
C ILE A 84 0.12 16.67 -0.20
N ILE A 85 1.31 16.11 0.03
CA ILE A 85 1.98 16.15 1.34
C ILE A 85 2.27 17.60 1.74
N GLY A 86 2.82 18.41 0.83
CA GLY A 86 3.13 19.81 1.06
C GLY A 86 1.88 20.65 1.34
N TYR A 87 0.78 20.43 0.60
CA TYR A 87 -0.47 21.13 0.86
C TYR A 87 -1.06 20.78 2.24
N GLY A 88 -1.04 19.49 2.60
CA GLY A 88 -1.55 19.01 3.88
C GLY A 88 -0.77 19.59 5.07
N TRP A 89 0.56 19.55 5.01
CA TRP A 89 1.40 20.12 6.05
C TRP A 89 1.29 21.64 6.13
N ASN A 90 1.23 22.35 5.00
CA ASN A 90 1.05 23.80 4.99
C ASN A 90 -0.27 24.21 5.69
N ARG A 91 -1.38 23.52 5.38
CA ARG A 91 -2.67 23.74 6.06
C ARG A 91 -2.60 23.46 7.56
N PHE A 92 -1.96 22.35 7.94
CA PHE A 92 -1.86 21.96 9.35
C PHE A 92 -0.99 22.93 10.15
N LEU A 93 0.15 23.37 9.59
CA LEU A 93 1.04 24.34 10.25
C LEU A 93 0.41 25.73 10.37
N GLN A 94 -0.45 26.13 9.43
CA GLN A 94 -1.19 27.38 9.53
C GLN A 94 -2.27 27.35 10.62
N ASN A 95 -2.82 26.17 10.93
CA ASN A 95 -3.83 25.99 11.97
C ASN A 95 -3.84 24.53 12.43
N THR A 96 -3.26 24.26 13.61
CA THR A 96 -2.96 22.91 14.12
C THR A 96 -4.18 22.18 14.71
N THR A 97 -5.38 22.40 14.18
CA THR A 97 -6.60 21.70 14.62
C THR A 97 -6.64 20.25 14.15
N LYS A 98 -7.36 19.40 14.90
CA LYS A 98 -7.63 18.00 14.49
C LYS A 98 -8.34 17.90 13.14
N ALA A 99 -9.11 18.92 12.76
CA ALA A 99 -9.75 18.97 11.44
C ALA A 99 -8.73 19.16 10.31
N ASN A 100 -7.71 19.99 10.52
CA ASN A 100 -6.64 20.20 9.54
C ASN A 100 -5.66 19.03 9.48
N LEU A 101 -5.57 18.24 10.54
CA LEU A 101 -4.81 17.00 10.57
C LEU A 101 -5.30 15.98 9.51
N LEU A 102 -6.58 16.03 9.11
CA LEU A 102 -7.14 15.18 8.04
C LEU A 102 -6.54 15.49 6.65
N TYR A 103 -5.92 16.66 6.47
CA TYR A 103 -5.24 17.01 5.22
C TYR A 103 -3.84 16.40 5.13
N VAL A 104 -3.26 15.94 6.25
CA VAL A 104 -1.97 15.24 6.28
C VAL A 104 -2.20 13.79 5.83
N THR A 105 -1.94 13.53 4.55
CA THR A 105 -2.27 12.25 3.89
C THR A 105 -1.44 11.05 4.35
N GLN A 106 -0.34 11.30 5.06
CA GLN A 106 0.47 10.26 5.69
C GLN A 106 -0.30 9.51 6.78
N LEU A 107 -1.23 10.16 7.48
CA LEU A 107 -2.03 9.53 8.54
C LEU A 107 -3.01 8.46 8.03
N PRO A 108 -3.88 8.75 7.03
CA PRO A 108 -4.69 7.70 6.43
C PRO A 108 -3.85 6.66 5.68
N GLN A 109 -2.66 7.01 5.18
CA GLN A 109 -1.75 6.06 4.54
C GLN A 109 -1.24 5.01 5.52
N VAL A 110 -0.70 5.43 6.67
CA VAL A 110 -0.22 4.54 7.73
C VAL A 110 -1.36 3.66 8.26
N LYS A 111 -2.56 4.24 8.44
CA LYS A 111 -3.74 3.48 8.86
C LYS A 111 -4.13 2.40 7.84
N GLY A 112 -4.09 2.73 6.55
CA GLY A 112 -4.38 1.78 5.47
C GLY A 112 -3.38 0.63 5.42
N ASN A 113 -2.08 0.94 5.54
CA ASN A 113 -1.01 -0.07 5.58
C ASN A 113 -1.18 -1.03 6.77
N LYS A 114 -1.46 -0.50 7.97
CA LYS A 114 -1.72 -1.33 9.15
C LYS A 114 -2.91 -2.27 8.95
N MET A 115 -4.02 -1.75 8.43
CA MET A 115 -5.21 -2.58 8.17
C MET A 115 -4.94 -3.68 7.15
N ALA A 116 -4.12 -3.41 6.13
CA ALA A 116 -3.70 -4.41 5.17
C ALA A 116 -2.82 -5.50 5.83
N MET A 117 -1.86 -5.11 6.68
CA MET A 117 -1.03 -6.07 7.44
C MET A 117 -1.89 -6.95 8.37
N ASP A 118 -2.84 -6.37 9.11
CA ASP A 118 -3.76 -7.13 9.98
C ASP A 118 -4.62 -8.12 9.17
N THR A 119 -5.02 -7.72 7.95
CA THR A 119 -5.76 -8.58 7.01
C THR A 119 -4.90 -9.76 6.53
N VAL A 120 -3.62 -9.52 6.20
CA VAL A 120 -2.68 -10.58 5.79
C VAL A 120 -2.49 -11.61 6.91
N VAL A 121 -2.22 -11.15 8.14
CA VAL A 121 -2.03 -12.04 9.30
C VAL A 121 -3.26 -12.90 9.53
N SER A 122 -4.44 -12.28 9.57
CA SER A 122 -5.70 -12.99 9.83
C SER A 122 -6.04 -13.98 8.70
N PHE A 123 -5.84 -13.60 7.44
CA PHE A 123 -6.10 -14.46 6.29
C PHE A 123 -5.16 -15.67 6.25
N VAL A 124 -3.84 -15.45 6.37
CA VAL A 124 -2.83 -16.51 6.31
C VAL A 124 -3.04 -17.52 7.43
N LYS A 125 -3.29 -17.05 8.65
CA LYS A 125 -3.59 -17.92 9.79
C LYS A 125 -4.83 -18.77 9.54
N LYS A 126 -5.90 -18.16 8.99
CA LYS A 126 -7.14 -18.88 8.68
C LYS A 126 -6.96 -19.94 7.60
N GLN A 127 -6.22 -19.63 6.53
CA GLN A 127 -6.12 -20.52 5.37
C GLN A 127 -5.07 -21.63 5.52
N THR A 128 -3.99 -21.37 6.28
CA THR A 128 -2.80 -22.24 6.26
C THR A 128 -2.35 -22.69 7.65
N ASN A 129 -3.02 -22.18 8.70
CA ASN A 129 -2.62 -22.34 10.10
C ASN A 129 -1.17 -21.89 10.37
N HIS A 130 -0.66 -20.97 9.55
CA HIS A 130 0.66 -20.40 9.67
C HIS A 130 0.62 -19.05 10.41
N VAL A 131 1.65 -18.75 11.19
CA VAL A 131 1.73 -17.54 12.01
C VAL A 131 2.84 -16.65 11.47
N ILE A 132 2.47 -15.43 11.09
CA ILE A 132 3.39 -14.34 10.76
C ILE A 132 3.63 -13.53 12.03
N GLU A 133 4.90 -13.32 12.41
CA GLU A 133 5.30 -12.55 13.59
C GLU A 133 5.93 -11.22 13.22
N ASN A 134 6.74 -11.19 12.16
CA ASN A 134 7.48 -10.00 11.76
C ASN A 134 7.17 -9.65 10.30
N PHE A 135 7.15 -8.36 10.01
CA PHE A 135 7.04 -7.84 8.65
C PHE A 135 8.30 -7.04 8.30
N THR A 136 8.93 -7.42 7.18
CA THR A 136 9.86 -6.56 6.48
C THR A 136 9.03 -5.68 5.54
N VAL A 137 9.00 -4.38 5.80
CA VAL A 137 8.23 -3.42 5.00
C VAL A 137 9.14 -2.78 3.96
N SER A 138 8.72 -2.80 2.69
CA SER A 138 9.39 -2.12 1.58
C SER A 138 8.33 -1.41 0.73
N GLY A 139 8.72 -0.46 -0.09
CA GLY A 139 7.75 0.24 -0.93
C GLY A 139 8.35 1.19 -1.94
N ALA A 140 7.55 1.51 -2.96
CA ALA A 140 7.84 2.54 -3.93
C ALA A 140 7.99 3.91 -3.23
N SER A 141 8.91 4.73 -3.74
CA SER A 141 9.45 5.98 -3.16
C SER A 141 8.55 6.70 -2.13
N LYS A 142 9.10 6.94 -0.93
CA LYS A 142 8.51 7.72 0.20
C LYS A 142 7.28 7.11 0.86
N ARG A 143 7.00 5.82 0.63
CA ARG A 143 5.87 5.08 1.21
C ARG A 143 6.29 4.08 2.30
N HIS A 144 7.57 4.13 2.71
CA HIS A 144 8.18 3.37 3.80
C HIS A 144 8.46 4.28 5.00
#